data_AF-A0A9D5JE87-F1
#
_entry.id   AF-A0A9D5JE87-F1
#
_cell.length_a   1.000
_cell.length_b   1.000
_cell.length_c   1.000
_cell.angle_alpha   90.00
_cell.angle_beta   90.00
_cell.angle_gamma   90.00
#
_symmetry.space_group_name_H-M   'P 1'
#
loop_
_entity.id
_entity.type
_entity.pdbx_description
1 polymer ?
#
loop_
_entity_poly.entity_id
_entity_poly.type
_entity_poly.pdbx_seq_one_letter_code
_entity_poly.pdbx_strand_id
1 'polypeptide(L)'
;PTNVGAASVVMLDPRWAKLVGKMVFNKRPPPQDLLMVANATGVAGWDRMVAGALRGGGWNVRTSIEQPVNQQSELVGTSQAAKELARIFTSLRRRNGNETVLRIGADLAPIQG
;
A
#
# COMPACT_ATOMS: atom_id res chain seq x y z
N PRO A 1 -16.36 17.36 10.31
CA PRO A 1 -17.16 16.51 9.39
C PRO A 1 -16.39 16.33 8.06
N THR A 2 -15.91 15.17 7.61
CA THR A 2 -16.32 13.79 7.86
C THR A 2 -15.15 12.91 7.38
N ASN A 3 -14.19 12.58 8.24
CA ASN A 3 -13.05 11.70 7.87
C ASN A 3 -13.46 10.23 7.66
N VAL A 4 -14.75 9.92 7.84
CA VAL A 4 -15.33 8.60 7.61
C VAL A 4 -15.33 8.23 6.11
N GLY A 5 -15.34 9.22 5.21
CA GLY A 5 -15.35 8.97 3.76
C GLY A 5 -14.07 8.32 3.20
N ALA A 6 -12.91 8.57 3.81
CA ALA A 6 -11.65 7.94 3.38
C ALA A 6 -11.50 6.49 3.90
N ALA A 7 -12.20 6.15 4.99
CA ALA A 7 -12.30 4.77 5.49
C ALA A 7 -13.32 3.94 4.70
N SER A 8 -14.31 4.57 4.06
CA SER A 8 -15.34 3.90 3.27
C SER A 8 -14.83 3.29 1.96
N VAL A 9 -13.65 3.66 1.45
CA VAL A 9 -13.09 3.05 0.23
C VAL A 9 -12.49 1.65 0.51
N VAL A 10 -12.41 1.26 1.78
CA VAL A 10 -12.10 -0.12 2.21
C VAL A 10 -13.29 -1.08 1.94
N MET A 11 -14.47 -0.57 1.55
CA MET A 11 -15.70 -1.38 1.48
C MET A 11 -15.93 -2.20 0.20
N LEU A 12 -15.07 -2.15 -0.84
CA LEU A 12 -15.36 -2.87 -2.09
C LEU A 12 -14.41 -4.01 -2.45
N ASP A 13 -13.25 -4.14 -1.78
CA ASP A 13 -12.34 -5.27 -2.01
C ASP A 13 -11.89 -5.94 -0.69
N PRO A 14 -12.38 -7.15 -0.38
CA PRO A 14 -11.97 -7.91 0.81
C PRO A 14 -10.45 -8.13 0.89
N ARG A 15 -9.75 -8.16 -0.25
CA ARG A 15 -8.29 -8.29 -0.31
C ARG A 15 -7.61 -7.07 0.31
N TRP A 16 -8.16 -5.88 0.05
CA TRP A 16 -7.66 -4.62 0.62
C TRP A 16 -8.11 -4.39 2.06
N ALA A 17 -9.34 -4.75 2.44
CA ALA A 17 -9.80 -4.61 3.82
C ALA A 17 -8.97 -5.43 4.81
N LYS A 18 -8.66 -6.67 4.45
CA LYS A 18 -7.79 -7.54 5.26
C LYS A 18 -6.36 -6.99 5.36
N LEU A 19 -5.90 -6.34 4.31
CA LEU A 19 -4.55 -5.84 4.14
C LEU A 19 -4.35 -4.52 4.91
N VAL A 20 -5.24 -3.54 4.71
CA VAL A 20 -5.29 -2.30 5.49
C VAL A 20 -5.54 -2.61 6.96
N GLY A 21 -6.46 -3.53 7.27
CA GLY A 21 -6.72 -3.97 8.64
C GLY A 21 -5.46 -4.50 9.33
N LYS A 22 -4.69 -5.37 8.67
CA LYS A 22 -3.41 -5.87 9.23
C LYS A 22 -2.35 -4.79 9.44
N MET A 23 -2.36 -3.73 8.62
CA MET A 23 -1.38 -2.63 8.72
C MET A 23 -1.76 -1.60 9.79
N VAL A 24 -3.05 -1.29 9.91
CA VAL A 24 -3.58 -0.30 10.87
C VAL A 24 -3.69 -0.90 12.27
N PHE A 25 -4.09 -2.15 12.40
CA PHE A 25 -4.29 -2.81 13.70
C PHE A 25 -3.06 -3.63 14.15
N ASN A 26 -1.88 -3.41 13.56
CA ASN A 26 -0.68 -4.07 14.04
C ASN A 26 -0.31 -3.52 15.43
N LYS A 27 -0.08 -4.41 16.40
CA LYS A 27 0.24 -4.04 17.79
C LYS A 27 1.62 -3.41 17.96
N ARG A 28 2.47 -3.45 16.92
CA ARG A 28 3.81 -2.85 16.92
C ARG A 28 3.81 -1.58 16.08
N PRO A 29 4.43 -0.49 16.55
CA PRO A 29 4.60 0.69 15.72
C PRO A 29 5.40 0.33 14.46
N PRO A 30 5.00 0.83 13.28
CA PRO A 30 5.70 0.52 12.05
C PRO A 30 7.09 1.19 12.01
N PRO A 31 8.04 0.62 11.23
CA PRO A 31 9.33 1.26 10.98
C PRO A 31 9.14 2.66 10.38
N GLN A 32 10.04 3.58 10.74
CA GLN A 32 9.96 4.99 10.33
C GLN A 32 10.77 5.30 9.06
N ASP A 33 11.34 4.27 8.42
CA ASP A 33 11.93 4.37 7.09
C ASP A 33 10.88 4.89 6.09
N LEU A 34 11.32 5.69 5.11
CA LEU A 34 10.42 6.21 4.08
C LEU A 34 9.88 5.06 3.22
N LEU A 35 8.55 4.93 3.18
CA LEU A 35 7.81 4.07 2.27
C LEU A 35 7.20 4.90 1.14
N MET A 36 7.47 4.51 -0.10
CA MET A 36 6.81 5.07 -1.27
C MET A 36 5.68 4.17 -1.73
N VAL A 37 4.49 4.73 -1.97
CA VAL A 37 3.39 4.02 -2.62
C VAL A 37 3.35 4.44 -4.07
N ALA A 38 3.50 3.48 -4.98
CA ALA A 38 3.42 3.71 -6.43
C ALA A 38 2.16 3.05 -6.98
N ASN A 39 1.32 3.85 -7.65
CA ASN A 39 0.15 3.34 -8.34
C ASN A 39 0.55 2.91 -9.75
N ALA A 40 0.45 1.60 -10.00
CA ALA A 40 0.60 0.97 -11.30
C ALA A 40 -0.69 0.18 -11.67
N THR A 41 -1.84 0.56 -11.09
CA THR A 41 -3.12 -0.11 -11.32
C THR A 41 -3.83 0.39 -12.58
N GLY A 42 -3.50 1.60 -13.04
CA GLY A 42 -4.25 2.32 -14.08
C GLY A 42 -5.48 3.08 -13.55
N VAL A 43 -5.79 2.98 -12.25
CA VAL A 43 -6.90 3.69 -11.60
C VAL A 43 -6.37 4.94 -10.91
N ALA A 44 -6.76 6.13 -11.38
CA ALA A 44 -6.26 7.39 -10.84
C ALA A 44 -6.53 7.55 -9.32
N GLY A 45 -5.54 8.08 -8.59
CA GLY A 45 -5.65 8.41 -7.17
C GLY A 45 -5.62 7.24 -6.18
N TRP A 46 -5.40 6.00 -6.65
CA TRP A 46 -5.34 4.82 -5.79
C TRP A 46 -4.15 4.84 -4.80
N ASP A 47 -3.00 5.37 -5.24
CA ASP A 47 -1.82 5.63 -4.39
C ASP A 47 -2.17 6.48 -3.17
N ARG A 48 -2.96 7.54 -3.34
CA ARG A 48 -3.29 8.48 -2.25
C ARG A 48 -4.14 7.81 -1.19
N MET A 49 -5.09 6.98 -1.61
CA MET A 49 -5.92 6.22 -0.68
C MET A 49 -5.08 5.26 0.14
N VAL A 50 -4.20 4.48 -0.52
CA VAL A 50 -3.35 3.50 0.15
C VAL A 50 -2.32 4.19 1.07
N ALA A 51 -1.73 5.29 0.61
CA ALA A 51 -0.85 6.11 1.43
C ALA A 51 -1.58 6.69 2.64
N GLY A 52 -2.84 7.13 2.49
CA GLY A 52 -3.68 7.61 3.58
C GLY A 52 -3.93 6.54 4.65
N ALA A 53 -4.30 5.33 4.21
CA ALA A 53 -4.50 4.19 5.10
C ALA A 53 -3.21 3.82 5.87
N LEU A 54 -2.08 3.78 5.18
CA LEU A 54 -0.77 3.50 5.79
C LEU A 54 -0.36 4.57 6.81
N ARG A 55 -0.54 5.86 6.50
CA ARG A 55 -0.28 6.95 7.45
C ARG A 55 -1.21 6.87 8.66
N GLY A 56 -2.48 6.50 8.45
CA GLY A 56 -3.42 6.22 9.55
C GLY A 56 -2.95 5.09 10.48
N GLY A 57 -2.20 4.12 9.94
CA GLY A 57 -1.51 3.08 10.70
C GLY A 57 -0.14 3.47 11.26
N GLY A 58 0.27 4.74 11.15
CA GLY A 58 1.52 5.27 11.71
C GLY A 58 2.77 5.13 10.82
N TRP A 59 2.62 4.69 9.56
CA TRP A 59 3.74 4.51 8.63
C TRP A 59 4.23 5.86 8.06
N ASN A 60 5.54 6.01 7.88
CA ASN A 60 6.13 7.16 7.20
C ASN A 60 6.03 7.02 5.67
N VAL A 61 4.95 7.53 5.07
CA VAL A 61 4.61 7.27 3.67
C VAL A 61 4.60 8.51 2.79
N ARG A 62 5.17 8.40 1.59
CA ARG A 62 4.99 9.32 0.46
C ARG A 62 4.31 8.62 -0.72
N THR A 63 3.56 9.38 -1.49
CA THR A 63 3.04 8.94 -2.80
C THR A 63 4.13 9.16 -3.84
N SER A 64 4.37 8.16 -4.68
CA SER A 64 5.23 8.27 -5.86
C SER A 64 4.43 8.75 -7.05
N ILE A 65 5.12 9.21 -8.10
CA ILE A 65 4.51 9.58 -9.38
C ILE A 65 3.83 8.32 -9.97
N GLU A 66 2.68 8.51 -10.61
CA GLU A 66 1.98 7.43 -11.32
C GLU A 66 2.95 6.68 -12.24
N GLN A 67 2.92 5.35 -12.14
CA GLN A 67 3.77 4.49 -12.95
C GLN A 67 2.94 3.84 -14.06
N PRO A 68 3.59 3.41 -15.16
CA PRO A 68 2.94 2.60 -16.17
C PRO A 68 2.23 1.40 -15.53
N VAL A 69 1.08 1.02 -16.10
CA VAL A 69 0.28 -0.09 -15.59
C VAL A 69 1.14 -1.36 -15.51
N ASN A 70 1.15 -1.98 -14.34
CA ASN A 70 1.82 -3.24 -14.08
C ASN A 70 0.78 -4.29 -13.69
N GLN A 71 0.86 -5.49 -14.26
CA GLN A 71 -0.11 -6.55 -13.98
C GLN A 71 0.01 -7.08 -12.54
N GLN A 72 1.20 -7.02 -11.94
CA GLN A 72 1.47 -7.59 -10.63
C GLN A 72 1.95 -6.55 -9.64
N SER A 73 1.42 -6.63 -8.42
CA SER A 73 1.87 -5.83 -7.30
C SER A 73 3.22 -6.34 -6.80
N GLU A 74 4.10 -5.42 -6.44
CA GLU A 74 5.45 -5.73 -5.99
C GLU A 74 5.91 -4.83 -4.86
N LEU A 75 6.74 -5.41 -4.00
CA LEU A 75 7.46 -4.72 -2.95
C LEU A 75 8.94 -4.63 -3.34
N VAL A 76 9.42 -3.41 -3.50
CA VAL A 76 10.82 -3.09 -3.76
C VAL A 76 11.46 -2.62 -2.47
N GLY A 77 12.68 -3.08 -2.20
CA GLY A 77 13.51 -2.55 -1.11
C GLY A 77 13.97 -3.60 -0.11
N THR A 78 14.95 -3.23 0.71
CA THR A 78 15.56 -4.10 1.72
C THR A 78 15.53 -3.50 3.14
N SER A 79 14.88 -2.34 3.30
CA SER A 79 14.71 -1.63 4.58
C SER A 79 13.92 -2.44 5.62
N GLN A 80 13.84 -1.95 6.86
CA GLN A 80 12.97 -2.59 7.86
C GLN A 80 11.50 -2.46 7.46
N ALA A 81 11.08 -1.32 6.92
CA ALA A 81 9.74 -1.15 6.36
C ALA A 81 9.44 -2.20 5.29
N ALA A 82 10.38 -2.44 4.35
CA ALA A 82 10.23 -3.49 3.34
C ALA A 82 10.10 -4.88 3.97
N LYS A 83 10.89 -5.19 5.01
CA LYS A 83 10.82 -6.49 5.70
C LYS A 83 9.49 -6.69 6.43
N GLU A 84 8.97 -5.66 7.10
CA GLU A 84 7.66 -5.75 7.77
C GLU A 84 6.51 -5.86 6.76
N LEU A 85 6.54 -5.06 5.70
CA LEU A 85 5.57 -5.21 4.60
C LEU A 85 5.67 -6.60 3.99
N ALA A 86 6.86 -7.13 3.72
CA ALA A 86 7.04 -8.49 3.21
C ALA A 86 6.41 -9.57 4.11
N ARG A 87 6.36 -9.38 5.44
CA ARG A 87 5.66 -10.30 6.36
C ARG A 87 4.15 -10.16 6.29
N ILE A 88 3.64 -8.94 6.12
CA ILE A 88 2.20 -8.67 5.98
C ILE A 88 1.70 -9.16 4.61
N PHE A 89 2.52 -8.98 3.59
CA PHE A 89 2.26 -9.22 2.18
C PHE A 89 3.05 -10.42 1.66
N THR A 90 2.63 -11.62 2.06
CA THR A 90 3.29 -12.87 1.65
C THR A 90 3.15 -13.19 0.16
N SER A 91 2.13 -12.63 -0.50
CA SER A 91 1.82 -12.88 -1.92
C SER A 91 2.46 -11.87 -2.88
N LEU A 92 3.04 -10.77 -2.39
CA LEU A 92 3.64 -9.76 -3.27
C LEU A 92 4.99 -10.24 -3.80
N ARG A 93 5.24 -9.98 -5.09
CA ARG A 93 6.55 -10.17 -5.68
C ARG A 93 7.55 -9.26 -4.97
N ARG A 94 8.72 -9.79 -4.62
CA ARG A 94 9.78 -9.02 -3.97
C ARG A 94 10.89 -8.70 -4.94
N ARG A 95 11.42 -7.49 -4.85
CA ARG A 95 12.57 -7.06 -5.64
C ARG A 95 13.54 -6.29 -4.74
N ASN A 96 14.83 -6.53 -4.89
CA ASN A 96 15.83 -5.71 -4.21
C ASN A 96 15.88 -4.32 -4.86
N GLY A 97 16.02 -3.29 -4.03
CA GLY A 97 16.17 -1.91 -4.47
C GLY A 97 16.66 -1.04 -3.31
N ASN A 98 17.16 0.15 -3.65
CA ASN A 98 17.69 1.10 -2.66
C ASN A 98 16.57 1.85 -1.93
N GLU A 99 15.41 1.97 -2.56
CA GLU A 99 14.21 2.61 -1.98
C GLU A 99 13.19 1.55 -1.55
N THR A 100 12.36 1.92 -0.58
CA THR A 100 11.22 1.10 -0.17
C THR A 100 9.99 1.52 -0.96
N VAL A 101 9.54 0.70 -1.90
CA VAL A 101 8.39 1.00 -2.76
C VAL A 101 7.37 -0.12 -2.68
N LEU A 102 6.15 0.21 -2.25
CA LEU A 102 4.97 -0.62 -2.48
C LEU A 102 4.35 -0.21 -3.82
N ARG A 103 4.62 -0.98 -4.87
CA ARG A 103 4.01 -0.77 -6.19
C ARG A 103 2.77 -1.64 -6.31
N ILE A 104 1.64 -1.00 -6.58
CA ILE A 104 0.34 -1.65 -6.65
C ILE A 104 -0.04 -1.83 -8.10
N GLY A 105 -0.11 -3.08 -8.54
CA GLY A 105 -0.48 -3.47 -9.89
C GLY A 105 -1.97 -3.74 -10.06
N ALA A 106 -2.37 -4.04 -11.30
CA ALA A 106 -3.74 -4.32 -11.70
C ALA A 106 -4.36 -5.52 -10.96
N ASP A 107 -3.53 -6.49 -10.50
CA ASP A 107 -3.95 -7.59 -9.63
C ASP A 107 -4.64 -7.12 -8.32
N LEU A 108 -4.28 -5.94 -7.85
CA LEU A 108 -4.86 -5.27 -6.69
C LEU A 108 -5.59 -3.96 -7.07
N ALA A 109 -5.97 -3.78 -8.33
CA ALA A 109 -6.86 -2.69 -8.71
C ALA A 109 -8.22 -2.84 -8.00
N PRO A 110 -8.86 -1.73 -7.60
CA PRO A 110 -10.23 -1.79 -7.10
C PRO A 110 -11.16 -2.32 -8.21
N ILE A 111 -12.14 -3.14 -7.83
CA ILE A 111 -13.21 -3.53 -8.74
C ILE A 111 -14.02 -2.25 -9.04
N GLN A 112 -13.94 -1.77 -10.28
CA GLN A 112 -14.84 -0.73 -10.74
C GLN A 112 -16.20 -1.40 -10.99
N GLY A 113 -17.18 -1.08 -10.14
CA GLY A 113 -18.56 -1.52 -10.29
C GLY A 113 -19.26 -0.85 -11.47
#